data_AF-A0A523PXT1-F1
#
_entry.id   AF-A0A523PXT1-F1
#
_cell.length_a   1.000
_cell.length_b   1.000
_cell.length_c   1.000
_cell.angle_alpha   90.00
_cell.angle_beta   90.00
_cell.angle_gamma   90.00
#
_symmetry.space_group_name_H-M   'P 1'
#
loop_
_entity.id
_entity.type
_entity.pdbx_description
1 polymer ?
#
loop_
_entity_poly.entity_id
_entity_poly.type
_entity_poly.pdbx_seq_one_letter_code
_entity_poly.pdbx_strand_id
1 'polypeptide(L)'
;MNFLKKLFNVKQQLQFIQDDNGLHQLGGDIPSNFVIPDNEFLGGFQYLGYINNADKHFEWLPFPLHLICPIFTDFDYVFLDYENPNQPKIIYPTNSAEVTSAYDELTKDSYVIYNKANFSLTPFDGINDDNEFEVVAIAGKPNWTQSSESPTCPKSNRKMEFVCQLMSNGPITAKEKNFKGESDYYENLFTELNFWCDGDLKVFFEPTSKVACYFIQNT
;
A
#
# COMPACT_ATOMS: atom_id res chain seq x y z
N MET A 1 3.45 -7.92 33.43
CA MET A 1 3.69 -8.16 31.99
C MET A 1 4.14 -6.93 31.19
N ASN A 2 3.81 -5.69 31.57
CA ASN A 2 4.20 -4.49 30.80
C ASN A 2 5.66 -4.00 30.99
N PHE A 3 6.37 -4.43 32.03
CA PHE A 3 7.74 -3.95 32.28
C PHE A 3 8.79 -4.63 31.37
N LEU A 4 8.59 -5.92 31.05
CA LEU A 4 9.48 -6.68 30.16
C LEU A 4 9.31 -6.27 28.69
N LYS A 5 8.09 -5.90 28.25
CA LYS A 5 7.83 -5.32 26.91
C LYS A 5 8.49 -3.96 26.69
N LYS A 6 8.94 -3.26 27.73
CA LYS A 6 9.74 -2.02 27.62
C LYS A 6 11.24 -2.30 27.48
N LEU A 7 11.72 -3.44 27.97
CA LEU A 7 13.13 -3.85 27.92
C LEU A 7 13.53 -4.40 26.54
N PHE A 8 12.57 -5.02 25.84
CA PHE A 8 12.70 -5.36 24.44
C PHE A 8 11.89 -4.33 23.65
N ASN A 9 12.52 -3.56 22.78
CA ASN A 9 11.89 -2.49 21.99
C ASN A 9 10.94 -3.07 20.91
N VAL A 10 9.92 -3.81 21.35
CA VAL A 10 9.00 -4.58 20.52
C VAL A 10 7.95 -3.59 20.04
N LYS A 11 8.09 -3.08 18.80
CA LYS A 11 7.03 -2.26 18.16
C LYS A 11 5.68 -2.99 18.32
N GLN A 12 4.68 -2.31 18.88
CA GLN A 12 3.32 -2.84 18.95
C GLN A 12 2.72 -2.83 17.55
N GLN A 13 1.96 -3.86 17.19
CA GLN A 13 1.20 -3.84 15.94
C GLN A 13 -0.03 -2.96 16.14
N LEU A 14 -0.42 -2.25 15.09
CA LEU A 14 -1.54 -1.33 15.09
C LEU A 14 -2.49 -1.72 13.97
N GLN A 15 -3.78 -1.48 14.16
CA GLN A 15 -4.79 -1.63 13.12
C GLN A 15 -5.32 -0.27 12.73
N PHE A 16 -5.62 -0.10 11.44
CA PHE A 16 -6.38 1.05 10.95
C PHE A 16 -7.86 0.80 11.18
N ILE A 17 -8.50 1.69 11.93
CA ILE A 17 -9.95 1.68 12.20
C ILE A 17 -10.55 2.90 11.53
N GLN A 18 -11.64 2.70 10.78
CA GLN A 18 -12.32 3.78 10.09
C GLN A 18 -12.80 4.84 11.09
N ASP A 19 -12.48 6.09 10.83
CA ASP A 19 -12.77 7.25 11.66
C ASP A 19 -12.80 8.49 10.77
N ASP A 20 -13.93 9.18 10.69
CA ASP A 20 -14.09 10.38 9.85
C ASP A 20 -13.07 11.48 10.19
N ASN A 21 -12.59 11.53 11.44
CA ASN A 21 -11.55 12.46 11.91
C ASN A 21 -10.14 11.86 11.89
N GLY A 22 -10.01 10.63 11.38
CA GLY A 22 -8.74 9.93 11.24
C GLY A 22 -7.74 10.69 10.37
N LEU A 23 -6.47 10.63 10.74
CA LEU A 23 -5.41 11.37 10.05
C LEU A 23 -4.97 10.71 8.74
N HIS A 24 -5.17 9.40 8.62
CA HIS A 24 -4.81 8.60 7.45
C HIS A 24 -5.98 8.50 6.48
N GLN A 25 -5.68 8.34 5.19
CA GLN A 25 -6.70 8.17 4.16
C GLN A 25 -6.37 6.94 3.32
N LEU A 26 -7.38 6.11 3.04
CA LEU A 26 -7.34 5.11 1.98
C LEU A 26 -8.35 5.47 0.90
N GLY A 27 -7.99 5.21 -0.36
CA GLY A 27 -8.75 5.64 -1.53
C GLY A 27 -8.82 7.17 -1.70
N GLY A 28 -9.83 7.63 -2.43
CA GLY A 28 -10.07 9.03 -2.77
C GLY A 28 -9.40 9.47 -4.08
N ASP A 29 -9.70 10.70 -4.49
CA ASP A 29 -9.16 11.29 -5.71
C ASP A 29 -7.66 11.66 -5.53
N ILE A 30 -6.89 11.59 -6.62
CA ILE A 30 -5.49 12.02 -6.66
C ILE A 30 -5.43 13.54 -6.37
N PRO A 31 -4.61 14.01 -5.41
CA PRO A 31 -4.45 15.43 -5.17
C PRO A 31 -3.95 16.16 -6.42
N SER A 32 -4.51 17.34 -6.71
CA SER A 32 -4.16 18.12 -7.92
C SER A 32 -2.66 18.48 -8.06
N ASN A 33 -1.92 18.49 -6.95
CA ASN A 33 -0.50 18.77 -6.89
C ASN A 33 0.37 17.51 -6.88
N PHE A 34 -0.23 16.31 -6.85
CA PHE A 34 0.47 15.04 -6.85
C PHE A 34 0.51 14.47 -8.27
N VAL A 35 1.71 14.11 -8.73
CA VAL A 35 1.95 13.63 -10.09
C VAL A 35 2.41 12.18 -10.03
N ILE A 36 1.61 11.29 -10.61
CA ILE A 36 1.97 9.89 -10.81
C ILE A 36 3.13 9.82 -11.83
N PRO A 37 4.17 9.00 -11.58
CA PRO A 37 5.27 8.83 -12.52
C PRO A 37 4.79 8.21 -13.84
N ASP A 38 5.37 8.67 -14.94
CA ASP A 38 5.17 8.06 -16.25
C ASP A 38 5.63 6.60 -16.25
N ASN A 39 4.86 5.72 -16.89
CA ASN A 39 5.03 4.28 -16.83
C ASN A 39 4.25 3.56 -17.95
N GLU A 40 4.56 2.28 -18.15
CA GLU A 40 3.90 1.41 -19.13
C GLU A 40 3.26 0.18 -18.45
N PHE A 41 2.97 0.25 -17.15
CA PHE A 41 2.29 -0.86 -16.45
C PHE A 41 0.87 -1.05 -17.00
N LEU A 42 0.48 -2.29 -17.27
CA LEU A 42 -0.92 -2.61 -17.54
C LEU A 42 -1.74 -2.30 -16.28
N GLY A 43 -2.83 -1.53 -16.42
CA GLY A 43 -3.56 -1.03 -15.27
C GLY A 43 -2.99 0.24 -14.67
N GLY A 44 -1.85 0.75 -15.13
CA GLY A 44 -1.20 1.97 -14.61
C GLY A 44 -0.93 1.94 -13.09
N PHE A 45 -0.52 3.07 -12.53
CA PHE A 45 -0.48 3.24 -11.08
C PHE A 45 -1.86 3.63 -10.54
N GLN A 46 -2.31 2.91 -9.52
CA GLN A 46 -3.50 3.27 -8.76
C GLN A 46 -3.12 4.13 -7.56
N TYR A 47 -3.94 5.13 -7.24
CA TYR A 47 -3.78 5.93 -6.03
C TYR A 47 -4.57 5.31 -4.87
N LEU A 48 -3.85 4.98 -3.81
CA LEU A 48 -4.37 4.19 -2.70
C LEU A 48 -4.66 5.02 -1.45
N GLY A 49 -4.32 6.32 -1.46
CA GLY A 49 -4.49 7.24 -0.33
C GLY A 49 -3.16 7.77 0.19
N TYR A 50 -3.08 8.07 1.49
CA TYR A 50 -1.86 8.54 2.13
C TYR A 50 -1.76 8.19 3.62
N ILE A 51 -0.53 8.04 4.08
CA ILE A 51 -0.17 7.91 5.50
C ILE A 51 0.36 9.26 5.99
N ASN A 52 -0.34 9.85 6.95
CA ASN A 52 0.01 11.15 7.50
C ASN A 52 1.09 11.05 8.58
N ASN A 53 2.13 11.87 8.47
CA ASN A 53 3.23 11.91 9.44
C ASN A 53 2.96 12.82 10.64
N ALA A 54 1.80 13.49 10.69
CA ALA A 54 1.30 14.16 11.90
C ALA A 54 0.80 13.17 12.97
N ASP A 55 0.57 11.90 12.60
CA ASP A 55 0.32 10.83 13.58
C ASP A 55 1.64 10.44 14.26
N LYS A 56 1.64 10.36 15.59
CA LYS A 56 2.80 10.01 16.42
C LYS A 56 3.50 8.70 16.03
N HIS A 57 2.76 7.75 15.43
CA HIS A 57 3.31 6.46 14.98
C HIS A 57 4.11 6.58 13.68
N PHE A 58 3.96 7.70 12.97
CA PHE A 58 4.56 7.99 11.67
C PHE A 58 5.35 9.30 11.63
N GLU A 59 5.63 9.94 12.77
CA GLU A 59 6.49 11.14 12.87
C GLU A 59 7.90 10.94 12.29
N TRP A 60 8.34 9.68 12.15
CA TRP A 60 9.61 9.32 11.52
C TRP A 60 9.58 9.46 9.98
N LEU A 61 8.39 9.52 9.37
CA LEU A 61 8.26 9.86 7.95
C LEU A 61 8.55 11.35 7.75
N PRO A 62 9.38 11.72 6.76
CA PRO A 62 9.76 13.12 6.53
C PRO A 62 8.62 14.00 5.99
N PHE A 63 7.52 13.40 5.52
CA PHE A 63 6.33 14.05 4.97
C PHE A 63 5.15 13.07 4.97
N PRO A 64 3.89 13.53 4.75
CA PRO A 64 2.79 12.63 4.44
C PRO A 64 3.10 11.79 3.21
N LEU A 65 3.10 10.47 3.35
CA LEU A 65 3.44 9.56 2.27
C LEU A 65 2.18 9.21 1.48
N HIS A 66 2.05 9.77 0.28
CA HIS A 66 1.06 9.31 -0.69
C HIS A 66 1.40 7.88 -1.14
N LEU A 67 0.37 7.05 -1.29
CA LEU A 67 0.51 5.66 -1.70
C LEU A 67 0.04 5.50 -3.13
N ILE A 68 0.94 5.07 -4.01
CA ILE A 68 0.63 4.67 -5.38
C ILE A 68 1.27 3.31 -5.67
N CYS A 69 0.56 2.44 -6.40
CA CYS A 69 1.08 1.13 -6.78
C CYS A 69 0.37 0.58 -8.04
N PRO A 70 1.05 -0.14 -8.95
CA PRO A 70 0.40 -0.82 -10.07
C PRO A 70 -0.19 -2.16 -9.62
N ILE A 71 -1.23 -2.10 -8.78
CA ILE A 71 -1.78 -3.24 -8.02
C ILE A 71 -2.35 -4.38 -8.87
N PHE A 72 -2.56 -4.16 -10.16
CA PHE A 72 -3.08 -5.17 -11.08
C PHE A 72 -1.98 -5.90 -11.88
N THR A 73 -0.71 -5.74 -11.51
CA THR A 73 0.42 -6.31 -12.24
C THR A 73 1.19 -7.35 -11.42
N ASP A 74 1.95 -8.20 -12.10
CA ASP A 74 2.74 -9.29 -11.51
C ASP A 74 4.14 -8.82 -11.08
N PHE A 75 4.24 -7.62 -10.50
CA PHE A 75 5.52 -7.06 -10.08
C PHE A 75 6.08 -7.76 -8.84
N ASP A 76 7.39 -8.03 -8.81
CA ASP A 76 8.06 -8.51 -7.59
C ASP A 76 8.17 -7.39 -6.54
N TYR A 77 8.70 -6.25 -6.97
CA TYR A 77 8.89 -5.06 -6.17
C TYR A 77 8.65 -3.82 -7.02
N VAL A 78 8.09 -2.78 -6.41
CA VAL A 78 8.10 -1.43 -6.94
C VAL A 78 8.84 -0.54 -5.96
N PHE A 79 9.92 0.08 -6.42
CA PHE A 79 10.68 1.05 -5.64
C PHE A 79 10.45 2.44 -6.21
N LEU A 80 10.03 3.38 -5.37
CA LEU A 80 9.75 4.76 -5.74
C LEU A 80 10.63 5.74 -4.97
N ASP A 81 11.24 6.67 -5.68
CA ASP A 81 12.00 7.78 -5.13
C ASP A 81 11.09 8.98 -4.86
N TYR A 82 10.84 9.28 -3.59
CA TYR A 82 10.07 10.45 -3.11
C TYR A 82 10.98 11.62 -2.72
N GLU A 83 12.15 11.80 -3.36
CA GLU A 83 12.97 13.00 -3.16
C GLU A 83 12.13 14.28 -3.29
N ASN A 84 11.23 14.31 -4.29
CA ASN A 84 10.06 15.19 -4.33
C ASN A 84 8.83 14.41 -3.83
N PRO A 85 8.23 14.78 -2.68
CA PRO A 85 7.13 14.02 -2.07
C PRO A 85 5.85 13.99 -2.91
N ASN A 86 5.68 14.95 -3.82
CA ASN A 86 4.49 15.06 -4.67
C ASN A 86 4.73 14.59 -6.12
N GLN A 87 5.93 14.11 -6.44
CA GLN A 87 6.27 13.64 -7.78
C GLN A 87 7.29 12.51 -7.68
N PRO A 88 6.89 11.33 -7.16
CA PRO A 88 7.80 10.21 -7.05
C PRO A 88 8.29 9.74 -8.41
N LYS A 89 9.45 9.07 -8.43
CA LYS A 89 10.03 8.46 -9.64
C LYS A 89 10.23 6.97 -9.47
N ILE A 90 10.03 6.20 -10.52
CA ILE A 90 10.27 4.76 -10.50
C ILE A 90 11.79 4.51 -10.48
N ILE A 91 12.24 3.74 -9.50
CA ILE A 91 13.60 3.21 -9.42
C ILE A 91 13.63 1.78 -10.00
N TYR A 92 12.64 0.98 -9.63
CA TYR A 92 12.48 -0.40 -10.07
C TYR A 92 10.98 -0.76 -10.13
N PRO A 93 10.54 -1.57 -11.10
CA PRO A 93 11.31 -2.15 -12.22
C PRO A 93 11.87 -1.07 -13.15
N THR A 94 13.03 -1.35 -13.77
CA THR A 94 13.67 -0.40 -14.70
C THR A 94 12.96 -0.34 -16.06
N ASN A 95 12.18 -1.36 -16.40
CA ASN A 95 11.31 -1.39 -17.56
C ASN A 95 9.90 -1.84 -17.15
N SER A 96 8.97 -0.89 -17.00
CA SER A 96 7.59 -1.20 -16.58
C SER A 96 6.78 -1.93 -17.65
N ALA A 97 7.16 -1.85 -18.93
CA ALA A 97 6.47 -2.53 -20.02
C ALA A 97 6.67 -4.06 -20.03
N GLU A 98 7.68 -4.56 -19.31
CA GLU A 98 7.94 -6.00 -19.18
C GLU A 98 7.15 -6.64 -18.03
N VAL A 99 6.52 -5.84 -17.17
CA VAL A 99 5.69 -6.36 -16.08
C VAL A 99 4.31 -6.69 -16.61
N THR A 100 3.93 -7.96 -16.46
CA THR A 100 2.67 -8.51 -16.96
C THR A 100 1.51 -8.26 -16.01
N SER A 101 0.31 -8.62 -16.46
CA SER A 101 -0.90 -8.65 -15.66
C SER A 101 -1.65 -9.94 -15.99
N ALA A 102 -2.36 -10.49 -14.99
CA ALA A 102 -3.31 -11.57 -15.20
C ALA A 102 -4.63 -11.10 -15.87
N TYR A 103 -4.82 -9.79 -16.08
CA TYR A 103 -6.05 -9.19 -16.60
C TYR A 103 -5.81 -8.63 -18.01
N ASP A 104 -6.22 -9.38 -19.03
CA ASP A 104 -5.99 -9.05 -20.45
C ASP A 104 -6.73 -7.77 -20.92
N GLU A 105 -7.77 -7.35 -20.21
CA GLU A 105 -8.56 -6.15 -20.49
C GLU A 105 -7.85 -4.84 -20.10
N LEU A 106 -6.77 -4.92 -19.30
CA LEU A 106 -6.10 -3.74 -18.79
C LEU A 106 -5.16 -3.14 -19.83
N THR A 107 -5.17 -1.81 -19.89
CA THR A 107 -4.23 -1.00 -20.65
C THR A 107 -3.48 -0.08 -19.70
N LYS A 108 -2.44 0.61 -20.16
CA LYS A 108 -1.74 1.58 -19.30
C LYS A 108 -2.59 2.77 -18.87
N ASP A 109 -3.66 3.05 -19.63
CA ASP A 109 -4.60 4.13 -19.33
C ASP A 109 -5.77 3.67 -18.44
N SER A 110 -5.79 2.39 -18.04
CA SER A 110 -6.81 1.85 -17.15
C SER A 110 -6.67 2.44 -15.74
N TYR A 111 -7.80 2.81 -15.13
CA TYR A 111 -7.82 3.36 -13.77
C TYR A 111 -9.02 2.90 -12.97
N VAL A 112 -8.86 2.90 -11.65
CA VAL A 112 -9.91 2.81 -10.65
C VAL A 112 -9.73 3.95 -9.65
N ILE A 113 -10.78 4.75 -9.48
CA ILE A 113 -10.87 5.73 -8.38
C ILE A 113 -11.67 5.06 -7.27
N TYR A 114 -11.10 5.00 -6.08
CA TYR A 114 -11.76 4.43 -4.92
C TYR A 114 -12.49 5.49 -4.09
N ASN A 115 -13.56 5.09 -3.41
CA ASN A 115 -14.19 5.92 -2.40
C ASN A 115 -13.19 6.25 -1.29
N LYS A 116 -13.24 7.49 -0.83
CA LYS A 116 -12.39 7.96 0.27
C LYS A 116 -12.91 7.41 1.60
N ALA A 117 -12.01 6.90 2.43
CA ALA A 117 -12.25 6.70 3.85
C ALA A 117 -11.05 7.15 4.70
N ASN A 118 -11.34 7.72 5.86
CA ASN A 118 -10.34 8.17 6.83
C ASN A 118 -10.17 7.13 7.94
N PHE A 119 -8.95 7.06 8.51
CA PHE A 119 -8.59 6.04 9.49
C PHE A 119 -7.73 6.60 10.63
N SER A 120 -7.99 6.08 11.81
CA SER A 120 -7.19 6.24 13.03
C SER A 120 -6.47 4.93 13.37
N LEU A 121 -5.37 5.01 14.12
CA LEU A 121 -4.64 3.82 14.57
C LEU A 121 -5.01 3.42 16.00
N THR A 122 -5.23 2.12 16.20
CA THR A 122 -5.44 1.54 17.52
C THR A 122 -4.46 0.39 17.78
N PRO A 123 -4.07 0.14 19.04
CA PRO A 123 -3.35 -1.06 19.43
C PRO A 123 -4.04 -2.34 18.94
N PHE A 124 -3.27 -3.24 18.34
CA PHE A 124 -3.77 -4.49 17.77
C PHE A 124 -2.91 -5.68 18.21
N ASP A 125 -3.56 -6.80 18.50
CA ASP A 125 -2.89 -7.98 19.05
C ASP A 125 -2.33 -8.92 17.97
N GLY A 126 -2.81 -8.81 16.73
CA GLY A 126 -2.41 -9.71 15.65
C GLY A 126 -3.56 -10.09 14.74
N ILE A 127 -3.23 -10.38 13.48
CA ILE A 127 -4.13 -11.08 12.57
C ILE A 127 -4.24 -12.54 13.03
N ASN A 128 -5.44 -13.08 13.02
CA ASN A 128 -5.76 -14.48 13.28
C ASN A 128 -6.95 -14.92 12.42
N ASP A 129 -7.23 -16.23 12.44
CA ASP A 129 -8.30 -16.86 11.67
C ASP A 129 -9.69 -16.24 11.92
N ASP A 130 -9.91 -15.62 13.08
CA ASP A 130 -11.21 -15.01 13.42
C ASP A 130 -11.38 -13.60 12.84
N ASN A 131 -10.28 -12.89 12.52
CA ASN A 131 -10.31 -11.48 12.13
C ASN A 131 -9.66 -11.16 10.77
N GLU A 132 -9.07 -12.13 10.09
CA GLU A 132 -8.31 -11.91 8.85
C GLU A 132 -9.14 -11.25 7.73
N PHE A 133 -10.45 -11.48 7.70
CA PHE A 133 -11.39 -10.89 6.75
C PHE A 133 -11.98 -9.54 7.19
N GLU A 134 -11.70 -9.09 8.42
CA GLU A 134 -12.20 -7.81 8.96
C GLU A 134 -11.12 -6.73 8.99
N VAL A 135 -9.86 -7.12 8.96
CA VAL A 135 -8.72 -6.21 9.09
C VAL A 135 -8.44 -5.53 7.75
N VAL A 136 -8.73 -4.22 7.66
CA VAL A 136 -8.48 -3.42 6.45
C VAL A 136 -6.98 -3.18 6.21
N ALA A 137 -6.27 -2.81 7.27
CA ALA A 137 -4.84 -2.53 7.21
C ALA A 137 -4.20 -2.60 8.60
N ILE A 138 -2.89 -2.83 8.63
CA ILE A 138 -2.07 -2.82 9.84
C ILE A 138 -0.80 -1.97 9.69
N ALA A 139 -0.26 -1.51 10.81
CA ALA A 139 0.99 -0.78 10.91
C ALA A 139 1.84 -1.26 12.11
N GLY A 140 3.02 -0.68 12.29
CA GLY A 140 3.96 -0.98 13.38
C GLY A 140 4.76 -2.26 13.17
N LYS A 141 4.11 -3.36 12.77
CA LYS A 141 4.74 -4.62 12.36
C LYS A 141 3.99 -5.30 11.21
N PRO A 142 4.69 -5.83 10.21
CA PRO A 142 4.07 -6.60 9.14
C PRO A 142 3.56 -7.95 9.65
N ASN A 143 2.51 -8.46 9.01
CA ASN A 143 2.11 -9.85 9.08
C ASN A 143 2.69 -10.58 7.86
N TRP A 144 3.52 -11.59 8.08
CA TRP A 144 4.23 -12.27 7.00
C TRP A 144 3.54 -13.56 6.60
N THR A 145 3.26 -13.69 5.30
CA THR A 145 2.63 -14.88 4.71
C THR A 145 3.66 -15.82 4.09
N GLN A 146 4.66 -15.26 3.40
CA GLN A 146 5.66 -16.01 2.65
C GLN A 146 7.10 -15.67 3.11
N SER A 147 7.70 -14.61 2.56
CA SER A 147 9.00 -14.07 2.99
C SER A 147 8.83 -13.26 4.27
N SER A 148 9.82 -13.30 5.17
CA SER A 148 9.83 -12.57 6.44
C SER A 148 10.85 -11.43 6.50
N GLU A 149 11.51 -11.13 5.37
CA GLU A 149 12.59 -10.14 5.33
C GLU A 149 12.11 -8.77 4.86
N SER A 150 12.45 -7.73 5.65
CA SER A 150 12.27 -6.35 5.22
C SER A 150 13.18 -6.03 4.04
N PRO A 151 12.68 -5.29 3.02
CA PRO A 151 13.46 -4.93 1.86
C PRO A 151 14.63 -4.00 2.23
N THR A 152 15.64 -3.97 1.36
CA THR A 152 16.77 -3.06 1.45
C THR A 152 16.63 -1.98 0.40
N CYS A 153 16.80 -0.71 0.80
CA CYS A 153 16.69 0.43 -0.10
C CYS A 153 17.80 0.38 -1.18
N PRO A 154 17.46 0.44 -2.48
CA PRO A 154 18.44 0.37 -3.56
C PRO A 154 19.38 1.59 -3.63
N LYS A 155 18.95 2.76 -3.13
CA LYS A 155 19.80 3.98 -3.11
C LYS A 155 20.81 3.99 -1.98
N SER A 156 20.43 3.54 -0.79
CA SER A 156 21.26 3.68 0.42
C SER A 156 21.80 2.36 0.98
N ASN A 157 21.38 1.22 0.44
CA ASN A 157 21.68 -0.12 0.96
C ASN A 157 21.34 -0.31 2.45
N ARG A 158 20.30 0.39 2.95
CA ARG A 158 19.82 0.27 4.33
C ARG A 158 18.50 -0.49 4.36
N LYS A 159 18.27 -1.23 5.43
CA LYS A 159 16.96 -1.85 5.70
C LYS A 159 15.90 -0.76 5.77
N MET A 160 14.76 -1.02 5.14
CA MET A 160 13.63 -0.10 5.10
C MET A 160 12.71 -0.34 6.29
N GLU A 161 12.05 0.72 6.77
CA GLU A 161 11.09 0.64 7.87
C GLU A 161 9.69 0.31 7.33
N PHE A 162 8.98 -0.58 8.03
CA PHE A 162 7.61 -0.93 7.69
C PHE A 162 6.66 0.26 7.94
N VAL A 163 5.90 0.63 6.92
CA VAL A 163 4.87 1.67 7.00
C VAL A 163 3.53 1.04 7.32
N CYS A 164 3.01 0.26 6.38
CA CYS A 164 1.70 -0.38 6.51
C CYS A 164 1.59 -1.61 5.62
N GLN A 165 0.58 -2.43 5.92
CA GLN A 165 0.14 -3.53 5.10
C GLN A 165 -1.36 -3.35 4.87
N LEU A 166 -1.79 -3.31 3.61
CA LEU A 166 -3.18 -3.17 3.19
C LEU A 166 -3.69 -4.55 2.78
N MET A 167 -4.86 -4.95 3.31
CA MET A 167 -5.46 -6.24 2.98
C MET A 167 -6.46 -6.08 1.83
N SER A 168 -6.68 -7.16 1.08
CA SER A 168 -7.77 -7.26 0.09
C SER A 168 -9.18 -7.27 0.71
N ASN A 169 -9.26 -7.24 2.04
CA ASN A 169 -10.48 -7.39 2.83
C ASN A 169 -10.84 -6.01 3.39
N GLY A 170 -11.60 -5.20 2.66
CA GLY A 170 -11.89 -3.85 3.16
C GLY A 170 -13.08 -3.12 2.53
N PRO A 171 -13.60 -2.09 3.24
CA PRO A 171 -14.76 -1.30 2.81
C PRO A 171 -14.46 -0.32 1.67
N ILE A 172 -13.25 -0.35 1.10
CA ILE A 172 -12.79 0.64 0.12
C ILE A 172 -13.28 0.21 -1.26
N THR A 173 -14.48 0.65 -1.60
CA THR A 173 -15.15 0.33 -2.87
C THR A 173 -14.74 1.26 -4.00
N ALA A 174 -14.77 0.76 -5.23
CA ALA A 174 -14.58 1.54 -6.44
C ALA A 174 -15.72 2.57 -6.60
N LYS A 175 -15.33 3.82 -6.84
CA LYS A 175 -16.21 4.94 -7.20
C LYS A 175 -16.38 5.02 -8.71
N GLU A 176 -15.29 4.85 -9.45
CA GLU A 176 -15.25 4.98 -10.91
C GLU A 176 -14.12 4.12 -11.50
N LYS A 177 -14.32 3.57 -12.70
CA LYS A 177 -13.28 2.94 -13.52
C LYS A 177 -13.61 3.07 -15.00
N ASN A 178 -12.60 2.98 -15.87
CA ASN A 178 -12.76 3.12 -17.32
C ASN A 178 -12.70 1.81 -18.11
N PHE A 179 -12.68 0.66 -17.43
CA PHE A 179 -12.64 -0.67 -18.05
C PHE A 179 -13.70 -1.59 -17.45
N LYS A 180 -13.88 -2.78 -18.03
CA LYS A 180 -14.78 -3.83 -17.55
C LYS A 180 -14.04 -5.16 -17.50
N GLY A 181 -14.31 -5.93 -16.46
CA GLY A 181 -13.84 -7.29 -16.33
C GLY A 181 -14.37 -8.18 -17.44
N GLU A 182 -13.58 -9.16 -17.85
CA GLU A 182 -13.99 -10.11 -18.89
C GLU A 182 -15.14 -11.04 -18.46
N SER A 183 -15.35 -11.19 -17.15
CA SER A 183 -16.46 -11.95 -16.55
C SER A 183 -16.94 -11.29 -15.25
N ASP A 184 -18.11 -11.70 -14.75
CA ASP A 184 -18.65 -11.22 -13.47
C ASP A 184 -17.68 -11.48 -12.29
N TYR A 185 -16.90 -12.57 -12.36
CA TYR A 185 -15.89 -12.88 -11.35
C TYR A 185 -14.78 -11.82 -11.33
N TYR A 186 -14.17 -11.53 -12.48
CA TYR A 186 -13.13 -10.51 -12.59
C TYR A 186 -13.66 -9.11 -12.33
N GLU A 187 -14.88 -8.80 -12.78
CA GLU A 187 -15.52 -7.51 -12.50
C GLU A 187 -15.61 -7.25 -10.99
N ASN A 188 -15.96 -8.26 -10.19
CA ASN A 188 -16.03 -8.13 -8.73
C ASN A 188 -14.66 -7.82 -8.10
N LEU A 189 -13.55 -8.36 -8.62
CA LEU A 189 -12.20 -8.04 -8.13
C LEU A 189 -11.84 -6.56 -8.31
N PHE A 190 -12.49 -5.86 -9.26
CA PHE A 190 -12.29 -4.43 -9.49
C PHE A 190 -13.27 -3.53 -8.74
N THR A 191 -14.21 -4.09 -7.97
CA THR A 191 -15.20 -3.31 -7.20
C THR A 191 -14.70 -2.87 -5.84
N GLU A 192 -13.61 -3.44 -5.36
CA GLU A 192 -13.01 -3.15 -4.06
C GLU A 192 -11.49 -3.05 -4.19
N LEU A 193 -10.85 -2.47 -3.18
CA LEU A 193 -9.40 -2.45 -3.10
C LEU A 193 -8.88 -3.87 -2.85
N ASN A 194 -8.51 -4.56 -3.92
CA ASN A 194 -8.03 -5.94 -3.91
C ASN A 194 -6.57 -6.01 -4.39
N PHE A 195 -5.81 -6.96 -3.83
CA PHE A 195 -4.40 -7.20 -4.13
C PHE A 195 -4.19 -8.66 -4.53
N TRP A 196 -4.38 -8.99 -5.81
CA TRP A 196 -4.09 -10.31 -6.39
C TRP A 196 -4.90 -11.47 -5.76
N CYS A 197 -6.23 -11.37 -5.80
CA CYS A 197 -7.16 -12.41 -5.34
C CYS A 197 -6.92 -12.81 -3.88
N ASP A 198 -6.95 -11.82 -2.98
CA ASP A 198 -6.86 -11.96 -1.52
C ASP A 198 -5.45 -11.89 -0.92
N GLY A 199 -4.48 -11.38 -1.69
CA GLY A 199 -3.18 -10.99 -1.14
C GLY A 199 -3.23 -9.71 -0.31
N ASP A 200 -2.05 -9.28 0.12
CA ASP A 200 -1.85 -8.08 0.91
C ASP A 200 -0.68 -7.25 0.36
N LEU A 201 -0.87 -5.95 0.25
CA LEU A 201 0.15 -5.00 -0.20
C LEU A 201 0.97 -4.53 0.99
N LYS A 202 2.27 -4.79 0.99
CA LYS A 202 3.20 -4.30 2.00
C LYS A 202 3.94 -3.06 1.52
N VAL A 203 4.03 -2.05 2.39
CA VAL A 203 4.69 -0.78 2.13
C VAL A 203 5.83 -0.57 3.13
N PHE A 204 7.02 -0.29 2.61
CA PHE A 204 8.20 0.06 3.39
C PHE A 204 8.78 1.40 2.93
N PHE A 205 9.51 2.09 3.81
CA PHE A 205 10.12 3.38 3.52
C PHE A 205 11.51 3.52 4.16
N GLU A 206 12.46 4.12 3.45
CA GLU A 206 13.75 4.55 4.02
C GLU A 206 13.78 6.08 4.12
N PRO A 207 13.73 6.65 5.34
CA PRO A 207 13.43 8.08 5.52
C PRO A 207 14.49 9.04 5.00
N THR A 208 15.75 8.61 4.94
CA THR A 208 16.85 9.52 4.55
C THR A 208 16.96 9.65 3.03
N SER A 209 16.92 8.52 2.30
CA SER A 209 16.94 8.50 0.83
C SER A 209 15.56 8.70 0.22
N LYS A 210 14.52 8.73 1.07
CA LYS A 210 13.11 8.96 0.73
C LYS A 210 12.60 7.94 -0.28
N VAL A 211 12.98 6.69 -0.12
CA VAL A 211 12.56 5.62 -1.04
C VAL A 211 11.44 4.83 -0.39
N ALA A 212 10.34 4.62 -1.12
CA ALA A 212 9.30 3.66 -0.78
C ALA A 212 9.52 2.35 -1.54
N CYS A 213 9.09 1.24 -0.94
CA CYS A 213 9.08 -0.09 -1.53
C CYS A 213 7.70 -0.71 -1.33
N TYR A 214 7.17 -1.29 -2.40
CA TYR A 214 5.89 -1.96 -2.46
C TYR A 214 6.10 -3.39 -2.96
N PHE A 215 5.39 -4.35 -2.40
CA PHE A 215 5.26 -5.71 -2.93
C PHE A 215 4.00 -6.35 -2.38
N ILE A 216 3.43 -7.26 -3.16
CA ILE A 216 2.23 -8.01 -2.78
C ILE A 216 2.69 -9.40 -2.33
N GLN A 217 2.09 -9.91 -1.25
CA GLN A 217 2.17 -11.32 -0.89
C GLN A 217 0.76 -11.89 -0.91
N ASN A 218 0.60 -13.06 -1.52
CA ASN A 218 -0.61 -13.86 -1.40
C ASN A 218 -0.26 -15.23 -0.83
N THR A 219 -1.23 -15.91 -0.24
CA THR A 219 -1.11 -17.31 0.21
C THR A 219 -1.10 -18.27 -0.97
#